data_AF-W2SB85-F1
#
_entry.id   AF-W2SB85-F1
#
_cell.length_a   1.000
_cell.length_b   1.000
_cell.length_c   1.000
_cell.angle_alpha   90.00
_cell.angle_beta   90.00
_cell.angle_gamma   90.00
#
_symmetry.space_group_name_H-M   'P 1'
#
loop_
_entity.id
_entity.type
_entity.pdbx_description
1 polymer ?
#
loop_
_entity_poly.entity_id
_entity_poly.type
_entity_poly.pdbx_seq_one_letter_code
_entity_poly.pdbx_strand_id
1 'polypeptide(L)'
;MANNHRLNDPRPFVQEKGGFATQQLSSLAHTPAGRPSGIMSSITSMLGLHAGAGCHAPYYLIGNFVFAHFILVPRSFKQYYGIDHNHAPRDDIAKYGDAAVQSGKITQRQLNLIKRSSAAHSNRVENYSIFAAAAVLAVAAGVPNDVINANCLLYSVASVAYGACYVLIETTPLSLLRTLSWYAGGWACVRLFWKAGEALNRR
;
A
#
# COMPACT_ATOMS: atom_id res chain seq x y z
N MET A 1 0.02 14.60 -71.90
CA MET A 1 0.95 13.98 -72.86
C MET A 1 2.32 14.63 -72.68
N ALA A 2 3.38 13.80 -72.75
CA ALA A 2 4.82 14.07 -72.65
C ALA A 2 5.44 13.95 -71.24
N ASN A 3 6.56 13.26 -71.02
CA ASN A 3 7.14 12.06 -71.63
C ASN A 3 8.16 11.50 -70.62
N ASN A 4 8.22 10.18 -70.46
CA ASN A 4 9.23 9.46 -69.68
C ASN A 4 10.61 9.55 -70.35
N HIS A 5 11.68 9.86 -69.62
CA HIS A 5 13.04 9.36 -69.92
C HIS A 5 14.04 9.66 -68.80
N ARG A 6 14.44 8.61 -68.06
CA ARG A 6 15.85 8.24 -67.76
C ARG A 6 15.87 6.95 -66.93
N LEU A 7 15.54 5.85 -67.62
CA LEU A 7 16.12 4.54 -67.39
C LEU A 7 17.41 4.49 -68.23
N ASN A 8 18.53 4.15 -67.59
CA ASN A 8 19.89 3.85 -68.12
C ASN A 8 20.99 4.72 -67.49
N ASP A 9 21.45 4.30 -66.31
CA ASP A 9 22.78 4.64 -65.78
C ASP A 9 23.56 3.32 -65.60
N PRO A 10 24.65 3.07 -66.36
CA PRO A 10 25.37 1.80 -66.37
C PRO A 10 26.55 1.81 -65.40
N ARG A 11 26.33 2.17 -64.12
CA ARG A 11 27.36 2.10 -63.09
C ARG A 11 27.26 0.77 -62.31
N PRO A 12 28.36 0.01 -62.14
CA PRO A 12 28.32 -1.24 -61.40
C PRO A 12 28.05 -0.98 -59.91
N PHE A 13 27.14 -1.77 -59.34
CA PHE A 13 26.91 -1.83 -57.89
C PHE A 13 28.16 -2.36 -57.20
N VAL A 14 28.99 -1.46 -56.67
CA VAL A 14 30.06 -1.80 -55.74
C VAL A 14 29.41 -2.03 -54.37
N GLN A 15 29.37 -3.29 -53.95
CA GLN A 15 28.89 -3.70 -52.64
C GLN A 15 29.95 -3.33 -51.57
N GLU A 16 29.73 -2.23 -50.84
CA GLU A 16 30.60 -1.84 -49.70
C GLU A 16 30.54 -2.90 -48.58
N LYS A 17 31.52 -3.82 -48.57
CA LYS A 17 31.75 -4.77 -47.47
C LYS A 17 32.53 -4.13 -46.31
N GLY A 18 32.06 -3.00 -45.77
CA GLY A 18 32.79 -2.24 -44.73
C GLY A 18 31.96 -1.65 -43.59
N GLY A 19 30.63 -1.76 -43.60
CA GLY A 19 29.77 -1.01 -42.65
C GLY A 19 29.43 -1.70 -41.32
N PHE A 20 29.57 -3.02 -41.22
CA PHE A 20 29.03 -3.76 -40.06
C PHE A 20 29.96 -3.75 -38.84
N ALA A 21 31.27 -3.73 -39.04
CA ALA A 21 32.24 -3.76 -37.94
C ALA A 21 32.38 -2.41 -37.22
N THR A 22 32.15 -1.29 -37.92
CA THR A 22 32.35 0.06 -37.35
C THR A 22 31.15 0.52 -36.52
N GLN A 23 29.93 0.08 -36.83
CA GLN A 23 28.74 0.37 -36.00
C GLN A 23 28.70 -0.41 -34.68
N GLN A 24 29.31 -1.60 -34.60
CA GLN A 24 29.40 -2.34 -33.34
C GLN A 24 30.44 -1.78 -32.37
N LEU A 25 31.49 -1.13 -32.86
CA LEU A 25 32.56 -0.59 -31.99
C LEU A 25 32.19 0.75 -31.34
N SER A 26 31.27 1.53 -31.92
CA SER A 26 30.75 2.76 -31.32
C SER A 26 29.71 2.52 -30.21
N SER A 27 29.11 1.32 -30.13
CA SER A 27 28.14 0.99 -29.07
C SER A 27 28.79 0.48 -27.77
N LEU A 28 30.12 0.32 -27.75
CA LEU A 28 30.87 -0.20 -26.60
C LEU A 28 31.54 0.89 -25.75
N ALA A 29 31.36 2.17 -26.11
CA ALA A 29 32.06 3.29 -25.48
C ALA A 29 31.13 4.31 -24.80
N HIS A 30 29.97 3.92 -24.28
CA HIS A 30 29.20 4.72 -23.32
C HIS A 30 28.55 3.79 -22.28
N THR A 31 29.31 3.48 -21.24
CA THR A 31 28.76 2.95 -19.99
C THR A 31 28.27 4.15 -19.18
N PRO A 32 26.96 4.41 -19.05
CA PRO A 32 26.52 5.38 -18.07
C PRO A 32 26.84 4.82 -16.69
N ALA A 33 27.63 5.58 -15.94
CA ALA A 33 27.99 5.28 -14.57
C ALA A 33 26.73 5.03 -13.72
N GLY A 34 26.74 3.93 -12.96
CA GLY A 34 25.88 3.74 -11.79
C GLY A 34 24.45 3.26 -12.06
N ARG A 35 24.27 1.99 -12.46
CA ARG A 35 23.00 1.29 -12.18
C ARG A 35 23.00 0.82 -10.72
N PRO A 36 22.03 1.22 -9.88
CA PRO A 36 21.89 0.62 -8.56
C PRO A 36 21.54 -0.87 -8.69
N SER A 37 22.23 -1.66 -7.88
CA SER A 37 22.25 -3.13 -7.85
C SER A 37 20.83 -3.75 -7.78
N GLY A 38 20.61 -4.81 -8.57
CA GLY A 38 19.31 -5.35 -9.01
C GLY A 38 18.26 -5.83 -7.98
N ILE A 39 18.49 -5.68 -6.67
CA ILE A 39 17.48 -6.01 -5.64
C ILE A 39 16.66 -4.76 -5.28
N MET A 40 17.32 -3.61 -5.09
CA MET A 40 16.65 -2.38 -4.65
C MET A 40 15.75 -1.81 -5.77
N SER A 41 16.18 -1.92 -7.03
CA SER A 41 15.38 -1.55 -8.21
C SER A 41 14.12 -2.40 -8.38
N SER A 42 14.14 -3.64 -7.87
CA SER A 42 13.01 -4.57 -8.00
C SER A 42 11.93 -4.28 -6.95
N ILE A 43 12.33 -3.95 -5.71
CA ILE A 43 11.41 -3.59 -4.63
C ILE A 43 10.73 -2.24 -4.91
N THR A 44 11.47 -1.23 -5.38
CA THR A 44 10.88 0.07 -5.74
C THR A 44 9.88 -0.05 -6.88
N SER A 45 10.15 -0.90 -7.86
CA SER A 45 9.22 -1.21 -8.95
C SER A 45 7.96 -1.94 -8.43
N MET A 46 8.14 -2.97 -7.60
CA MET A 46 7.03 -3.73 -7.01
C MET A 46 6.10 -2.85 -6.17
N LEU A 47 6.66 -1.89 -5.43
CA LEU A 47 5.89 -0.97 -4.57
C LEU A 47 5.42 0.29 -5.32
N GLY A 48 5.82 0.46 -6.59
CA GLY A 48 5.52 1.63 -7.40
C GLY A 48 6.09 2.94 -6.85
N LEU A 49 7.28 2.89 -6.24
CA LEU A 49 7.99 4.01 -5.62
C LEU A 49 8.97 4.68 -6.60
N HIS A 50 8.60 4.78 -7.87
CA HIS A 50 9.39 5.43 -8.90
C HIS A 50 8.52 6.26 -9.84
N ALA A 51 9.12 7.27 -10.47
CA ALA A 51 8.44 8.08 -11.47
C ALA A 51 7.92 7.20 -12.62
N GLY A 52 6.70 7.48 -13.07
CA GLY A 52 6.03 6.71 -14.12
C GLY A 52 5.41 5.38 -13.67
N ALA A 53 5.43 5.06 -12.36
CA ALA A 53 4.73 3.88 -11.85
C ALA A 53 3.21 3.94 -12.10
N GLY A 54 2.59 2.76 -12.21
CA GLY A 54 1.14 2.63 -12.22
C GLY A 54 0.51 3.05 -10.89
N CYS A 55 -0.80 3.31 -10.91
CA CYS A 55 -1.55 3.61 -9.70
C CYS A 55 -1.84 2.33 -8.92
N HIS A 56 -1.23 2.17 -7.74
CA HIS A 56 -1.46 1.01 -6.87
C HIS A 56 -2.49 1.26 -5.77
N ALA A 57 -3.10 2.45 -5.71
CA ALA A 57 -4.11 2.79 -4.71
C ALA A 57 -5.23 1.74 -4.58
N PRO A 58 -5.80 1.16 -5.67
CA PRO A 58 -6.83 0.13 -5.55
C PRO A 58 -6.39 -1.09 -4.74
N TYR A 59 -5.13 -1.54 -4.91
CA TYR A 59 -4.61 -2.69 -4.16
C TYR A 59 -4.44 -2.37 -2.68
N TYR A 60 -3.98 -1.18 -2.34
CA TYR A 60 -3.88 -0.74 -0.95
C TYR A 60 -5.26 -0.58 -0.31
N LEU A 61 -6.27 -0.09 -1.05
CA LEU A 61 -7.65 -0.01 -0.58
C LEU A 61 -8.20 -1.41 -0.25
N ILE A 62 -8.07 -2.36 -1.19
CA ILE A 62 -8.50 -3.74 -0.99
C ILE A 62 -7.76 -4.36 0.20
N GLY A 63 -6.43 -4.22 0.26
CA GLY A 63 -5.61 -4.79 1.34
C GLY A 63 -6.01 -4.28 2.72
N ASN A 64 -6.20 -2.97 2.87
CA ASN A 64 -6.63 -2.38 4.14
C ASN A 64 -8.09 -2.70 4.47
N PHE A 65 -8.97 -2.81 3.47
CA PHE A 65 -10.34 -3.27 3.68
C PHE A 65 -10.36 -4.69 4.26
N VAL A 66 -9.62 -5.62 3.63
CA VAL A 66 -9.50 -7.00 4.10
C VAL A 66 -8.90 -7.05 5.50
N PHE A 67 -7.83 -6.29 5.73
CA PHE A 67 -7.18 -6.22 7.05
C PHE A 67 -8.14 -5.74 8.15
N ALA A 68 -8.89 -4.67 7.90
CA ALA A 68 -9.81 -4.11 8.89
C ALA A 68 -11.03 -5.01 9.14
N HIS A 69 -11.64 -5.55 8.09
CA HIS A 69 -12.96 -6.21 8.16
C HIS A 69 -12.89 -7.73 8.30
N PHE A 70 -11.78 -8.36 7.93
CA PHE A 70 -11.64 -9.83 7.98
C PHE A 70 -10.53 -10.30 8.92
N ILE A 71 -9.40 -9.57 9.00
CA ILE A 71 -8.26 -10.01 9.83
C ILE A 71 -8.42 -9.53 11.27
N LEU A 72 -8.66 -8.24 11.49
CA LEU A 72 -8.78 -7.68 12.84
C LEU A 72 -10.17 -7.84 13.47
N VAL A 73 -11.08 -8.55 12.82
CA VAL A 73 -12.45 -8.70 13.31
C VAL A 73 -12.47 -9.36 14.71
N PRO A 74 -13.09 -8.73 15.72
CA PRO A 74 -13.12 -9.29 17.08
C PRO A 74 -13.92 -10.59 17.15
N ARG A 75 -14.77 -10.82 16.14
CA ARG A 75 -15.61 -12.00 16.02
C ARG A 75 -14.80 -13.29 16.01
N SER A 76 -13.67 -13.33 15.31
CA SER A 76 -12.80 -14.52 15.27
C SER A 76 -12.31 -14.91 16.66
N PHE A 77 -11.94 -13.93 17.49
CA PHE A 77 -11.54 -14.17 18.86
C PHE A 77 -12.71 -14.63 19.74
N LYS A 78 -13.88 -14.00 19.62
CA LYS A 78 -15.06 -14.41 20.39
C LYS A 78 -15.53 -15.82 20.04
N GLN A 79 -15.48 -16.19 18.76
CA GLN A 79 -15.81 -17.54 18.28
C GLN A 79 -14.80 -18.57 18.80
N TYR A 80 -13.51 -18.24 18.75
CA TYR A 80 -12.45 -19.11 19.28
C TYR A 80 -12.64 -19.42 20.78
N TYR A 81 -13.05 -18.44 21.58
CA TYR A 81 -13.34 -18.63 23.01
C TYR A 81 -14.80 -19.03 23.32
N GLY A 82 -15.63 -19.22 22.29
CA GLY A 82 -17.03 -19.65 22.42
C GLY A 82 -17.94 -18.66 23.15
N ILE A 83 -17.65 -17.35 23.12
CA ILE A 83 -18.48 -16.29 23.74
C ILE A 83 -19.29 -15.46 22.71
N ASP A 84 -19.27 -15.84 21.44
CA ASP A 84 -20.03 -15.19 20.36
C ASP A 84 -21.49 -15.64 20.38
N HIS A 85 -22.42 -14.76 20.73
CA HIS A 85 -23.84 -15.11 20.87
C HIS A 85 -24.70 -14.73 19.64
N ASN A 86 -24.10 -14.14 18.60
CA ASN A 86 -24.70 -13.73 17.31
C ASN A 86 -25.96 -12.84 17.33
N HIS A 87 -26.68 -12.72 18.45
CA HIS A 87 -27.88 -11.89 18.61
C HIS A 87 -27.52 -10.41 18.77
N ALA A 88 -26.45 -10.10 19.52
CA ALA A 88 -25.92 -8.75 19.67
C ALA A 88 -24.38 -8.78 19.75
N PRO A 89 -23.67 -9.09 18.65
CA PRO A 89 -22.24 -9.40 18.66
C PRO A 89 -21.36 -8.29 19.25
N ARG A 90 -21.80 -7.03 19.20
CA ARG A 90 -21.07 -5.88 19.74
C ARG A 90 -21.15 -5.81 21.27
N ASP A 91 -22.23 -6.30 21.85
CA ASP A 91 -22.47 -6.25 23.29
C ASP A 91 -21.91 -7.47 24.03
N ASP A 92 -21.55 -8.54 23.31
CA ASP A 92 -21.17 -9.83 23.91
C ASP A 92 -20.08 -9.68 24.97
N ILE A 93 -19.07 -8.84 24.70
CA ILE A 93 -17.94 -8.63 25.60
C ILE A 93 -18.40 -7.93 26.89
N ALA A 94 -19.31 -6.96 26.77
CA ALA A 94 -19.83 -6.20 27.91
C ALA A 94 -20.84 -7.01 28.73
N LYS A 95 -21.67 -7.83 28.07
CA LYS A 95 -22.74 -8.61 28.71
C LYS A 95 -22.26 -9.92 29.31
N TYR A 96 -21.37 -10.64 28.62
CA TYR A 96 -21.00 -12.02 28.96
C TYR A 96 -19.54 -12.18 29.37
N GLY A 97 -18.70 -11.17 29.17
CA GLY A 97 -17.26 -11.25 29.42
C GLY A 97 -16.93 -11.61 30.88
N ASP A 98 -17.46 -10.86 31.84
CA ASP A 98 -17.13 -11.06 33.26
C ASP A 98 -17.74 -12.37 33.79
N ALA A 99 -18.94 -12.74 33.34
CA ALA A 99 -19.57 -14.02 33.65
C ALA A 99 -18.74 -15.20 33.11
N ALA A 100 -18.17 -15.09 31.91
CA ALA A 100 -17.30 -16.11 31.33
C ALA A 100 -15.97 -16.25 32.08
N VAL A 101 -15.48 -15.19 32.72
CA VAL A 101 -14.31 -15.26 33.62
C VAL A 101 -14.68 -15.96 34.92
N GLN A 102 -15.81 -15.58 35.54
CA GLN A 102 -16.30 -16.18 36.78
C GLN A 102 -16.60 -17.67 36.63
N SER A 103 -17.14 -18.08 35.47
CA SER A 103 -17.41 -19.49 35.17
C SER A 103 -16.15 -20.29 34.80
N GLY A 104 -14.98 -19.66 34.76
CA GLY A 104 -13.72 -20.29 34.35
C GLY A 104 -13.61 -20.62 32.86
N LYS A 105 -14.54 -20.12 32.02
CA LYS A 105 -14.54 -20.38 30.56
C LYS A 105 -13.39 -19.66 29.86
N ILE A 106 -13.09 -18.45 30.31
CA ILE A 106 -11.93 -17.67 29.87
C ILE A 106 -11.19 -17.08 31.06
N THR A 107 -9.91 -16.78 30.88
CA THR A 107 -9.12 -16.04 31.86
C THR A 107 -9.33 -14.54 31.71
N GLN A 108 -9.03 -13.77 32.77
CA GLN A 108 -9.05 -12.31 32.70
C GLN A 108 -8.12 -11.76 31.59
N ARG A 109 -6.98 -12.41 31.38
CA ARG A 109 -6.02 -12.05 30.32
C ARG A 109 -6.64 -12.21 28.93
N GLN A 110 -7.35 -13.32 28.69
CA GLN A 110 -8.06 -13.55 27.44
C GLN A 110 -9.19 -12.53 27.24
N LEU A 111 -9.97 -12.23 28.27
CA LEU A 111 -11.00 -11.18 28.19
C LEU A 111 -10.40 -9.82 27.82
N ASN A 112 -9.27 -9.46 28.44
CA ASN A 112 -8.56 -8.21 28.13
C ASN A 112 -8.04 -8.20 26.68
N LEU A 113 -7.54 -9.33 26.16
CA LEU A 113 -7.12 -9.45 24.76
C LEU A 113 -8.30 -9.26 23.80
N ILE A 114 -9.47 -9.84 24.09
CA ILE A 114 -10.68 -9.68 23.28
C ILE A 114 -11.14 -8.21 23.30
N LYS A 115 -11.15 -7.56 24.47
CA LYS A 115 -11.44 -6.12 24.61
C LYS A 115 -10.49 -5.27 23.76
N ARG A 116 -9.18 -5.57 23.83
CA ARG A 116 -8.16 -4.89 23.03
C ARG A 116 -8.35 -5.08 21.53
N SER A 117 -8.60 -6.30 21.08
CA SER A 117 -8.89 -6.61 19.67
C SER A 117 -10.13 -5.84 19.17
N SER A 118 -11.20 -5.79 19.97
CA SER A 118 -12.41 -5.02 19.63
C SER A 118 -12.12 -3.53 19.46
N ALA A 119 -11.32 -2.94 20.36
CA ALA A 119 -10.93 -1.54 20.26
C ALA A 119 -10.01 -1.29 19.04
N ALA A 120 -9.10 -2.21 18.72
CA ALA A 120 -8.27 -2.14 17.52
C ALA A 120 -9.10 -2.16 16.23
N HIS A 121 -10.09 -3.05 16.16
CA HIS A 121 -11.00 -3.16 15.02
C HIS A 121 -11.82 -1.88 14.81
N SER A 122 -12.47 -1.37 15.85
CA SER A 122 -13.25 -0.12 15.75
C SER A 122 -12.38 1.03 15.24
N ASN A 123 -11.18 1.20 15.81
CA ASN A 123 -10.25 2.21 15.34
C ASN A 123 -9.87 2.02 13.87
N ARG A 124 -9.63 0.79 13.41
CA ARG A 124 -9.31 0.52 12.00
C ARG A 124 -10.47 0.81 11.06
N VAL A 125 -11.69 0.45 11.42
CA VAL A 125 -12.87 0.73 10.60
C VAL A 125 -13.08 2.24 10.44
N GLU A 126 -12.95 3.00 11.53
CA GLU A 126 -13.03 4.47 11.50
C GLU A 126 -11.94 5.07 10.60
N ASN A 127 -10.68 4.67 10.80
CA ASN A 127 -9.55 5.22 10.07
C ASN A 127 -9.51 4.79 8.59
N TYR A 128 -10.10 3.63 8.26
CA TYR A 128 -10.17 3.14 6.88
C TYR A 128 -10.98 4.10 6.00
N SER A 129 -12.08 4.65 6.51
CA SER A 129 -12.93 5.59 5.76
C SER A 129 -12.16 6.85 5.33
N ILE A 130 -11.36 7.43 6.23
CA ILE A 130 -10.52 8.60 5.98
C ILE A 130 -9.45 8.27 4.95
N PHE A 131 -8.78 7.11 5.09
CA PHE A 131 -7.79 6.66 4.12
C PHE A 131 -8.38 6.46 2.73
N ALA A 132 -9.54 5.80 2.64
CA ALA A 132 -10.23 5.58 1.39
C ALA A 132 -10.59 6.90 0.70
N ALA A 133 -11.15 7.86 1.45
CA ALA A 133 -11.45 9.18 0.93
C ALA A 133 -10.19 9.91 0.44
N ALA A 134 -9.10 9.89 1.22
CA ALA A 134 -7.84 10.56 0.88
C ALA A 134 -7.20 9.97 -0.39
N ALA A 135 -7.13 8.65 -0.49
CA ALA A 135 -6.56 7.96 -1.64
C ALA A 135 -7.39 8.17 -2.91
N VAL A 136 -8.71 8.03 -2.83
CA VAL A 136 -9.60 8.25 -3.98
C VAL A 136 -9.56 9.71 -4.44
N LEU A 137 -9.55 10.68 -3.52
CA LEU A 137 -9.44 12.09 -3.88
C LEU A 137 -8.09 12.40 -4.55
N ALA A 138 -6.98 11.87 -4.05
CA ALA A 138 -5.67 12.08 -4.65
C ALA A 138 -5.58 11.49 -6.07
N VAL A 139 -6.17 10.31 -6.30
CA VAL A 139 -6.29 9.71 -7.63
C VAL A 139 -7.13 10.60 -8.55
N ALA A 140 -8.32 11.02 -8.11
CA ALA A 140 -9.23 11.86 -8.89
C ALA A 140 -8.62 13.24 -9.23
N ALA A 141 -7.85 13.80 -8.31
CA ALA A 141 -7.13 15.07 -8.50
C ALA A 141 -5.94 14.95 -9.48
N GLY A 142 -5.50 13.74 -9.83
CA GLY A 142 -4.36 13.51 -10.70
C GLY A 142 -3.01 13.74 -10.02
N VAL A 143 -2.92 13.46 -8.71
CA VAL A 143 -1.64 13.48 -7.99
C VAL A 143 -0.71 12.42 -8.59
N PRO A 144 0.61 12.66 -8.70
CA PRO A 144 1.55 11.67 -9.23
C PRO A 144 1.45 10.31 -8.50
N ASN A 145 1.45 9.22 -9.28
CA ASN A 145 1.22 7.86 -8.77
C ASN A 145 2.27 7.42 -7.75
N ASP A 146 3.53 7.81 -7.91
CA ASP A 146 4.60 7.52 -6.96
C ASP A 146 4.31 8.13 -5.57
N VAL A 147 3.79 9.35 -5.54
CA VAL A 147 3.36 10.02 -4.30
C VAL A 147 2.16 9.30 -3.68
N ILE A 148 1.17 8.91 -4.50
CA ILE A 148 0.00 8.16 -4.04
C ILE A 148 0.45 6.82 -3.43
N ASN A 149 1.25 6.06 -4.17
CA ASN A 149 1.73 4.73 -3.78
C ASN A 149 2.54 4.79 -2.48
N ALA A 150 3.45 5.76 -2.34
CA ALA A 150 4.24 5.93 -1.13
C ALA A 150 3.39 6.18 0.12
N ASN A 151 2.37 7.04 0.02
CA ASN A 151 1.49 7.35 1.15
C ASN A 151 0.53 6.20 1.46
N CYS A 152 0.01 5.52 0.44
CA CYS A 152 -0.81 4.32 0.64
C CYS A 152 -0.02 3.18 1.29
N LEU A 153 1.24 3.00 0.89
CA LEU A 153 2.15 2.05 1.52
C LEU A 153 2.40 2.42 2.98
N LEU A 154 2.75 3.69 3.26
CA LEU A 154 2.98 4.18 4.62
C LEU A 154 1.77 3.92 5.51
N TYR A 155 0.56 4.26 5.05
CA TYR A 155 -0.68 3.98 5.78
C TYR A 155 -0.85 2.48 6.05
N SER A 156 -0.59 1.64 5.07
CA SER A 156 -0.77 0.19 5.17
C SER A 156 0.19 -0.43 6.19
N VAL A 157 1.48 -0.08 6.10
CA VAL A 157 2.50 -0.55 7.06
C VAL A 157 2.20 -0.05 8.47
N ALA A 158 1.87 1.24 8.60
CA ALA A 158 1.47 1.82 9.87
C ALA A 158 0.23 1.13 10.45
N SER A 159 -0.72 0.71 9.60
CA SER A 159 -1.93 0.01 10.03
C SER A 159 -1.66 -1.40 10.53
N VAL A 160 -0.81 -2.16 9.84
CA VAL A 160 -0.39 -3.48 10.29
C VAL A 160 0.40 -3.37 11.60
N ALA A 161 1.33 -2.42 11.69
CA ALA A 161 2.11 -2.17 12.89
C ALA A 161 1.21 -1.80 14.09
N TYR A 162 0.22 -0.92 13.88
CA TYR A 162 -0.76 -0.56 14.89
C TYR A 162 -1.54 -1.77 15.40
N GLY A 163 -2.06 -2.61 14.48
CA GLY A 163 -2.81 -3.82 14.82
C GLY A 163 -1.95 -4.83 15.58
N ALA A 164 -0.72 -5.08 15.11
CA ALA A 164 0.23 -5.97 15.76
C ALA A 164 0.59 -5.50 17.18
N CYS A 165 0.87 -4.21 17.36
CA CYS A 165 1.10 -3.62 18.67
C CYS A 165 -0.10 -3.83 19.60
N TYR A 166 -1.33 -3.70 19.08
CA TYR A 166 -2.53 -3.85 19.88
C TYR A 166 -2.75 -5.28 20.41
N VAL A 167 -2.38 -6.29 19.60
CA VAL A 167 -2.56 -7.70 19.96
C VAL A 167 -1.41 -8.21 20.84
N LEU A 168 -0.16 -7.84 20.52
CA LEU A 168 1.03 -8.46 21.08
C LEU A 168 1.58 -7.72 22.32
N ILE A 169 1.25 -6.45 22.52
CA ILE A 169 1.87 -5.62 23.55
C ILE A 169 0.91 -5.44 24.72
N GLU A 170 1.33 -5.88 25.90
CA GLU A 170 0.57 -5.74 27.16
C GLU A 170 1.17 -4.67 28.09
N THR A 171 2.35 -4.13 27.77
CA THR A 171 3.10 -3.21 28.64
C THR A 171 2.97 -1.74 28.22
N THR A 172 2.88 -0.85 29.22
CA THR A 172 2.72 0.61 29.04
C THR A 172 3.79 1.28 28.16
N PRO A 173 5.11 1.06 28.32
CA PRO A 173 6.10 1.79 27.53
C PRO A 173 6.08 1.41 26.03
N LEU A 174 5.79 0.16 25.71
CA LEU A 174 5.66 -0.30 24.33
C LEU A 174 4.35 0.17 23.66
N SER A 175 3.40 0.72 24.43
CA SER A 175 2.19 1.35 23.89
C SER A 175 2.46 2.63 23.09
N LEU A 176 3.65 3.24 23.23
CA LEU A 176 4.07 4.39 22.42
C LEU A 176 4.21 4.01 20.93
N LEU A 177 4.63 2.78 20.62
CA LEU A 177 4.73 2.31 19.24
C LEU A 177 3.36 2.29 18.55
N ARG A 178 2.31 1.93 19.29
CA ARG A 178 0.93 2.02 18.81
C ARG A 178 0.56 3.46 18.47
N THR A 179 0.87 4.41 19.35
CA THR A 179 0.59 5.83 19.13
C THR A 179 1.35 6.39 17.92
N LEU A 180 2.64 6.08 17.79
CA LEU A 180 3.47 6.49 16.65
C LEU A 180 2.94 5.91 15.34
N SER A 181 2.58 4.62 15.32
CA SER A 181 1.99 3.97 14.15
C SER A 181 0.66 4.62 13.76
N TRP A 182 -0.15 4.99 14.75
CA TRP A 182 -1.41 5.69 14.50
C TRP A 182 -1.18 7.06 13.84
N TYR A 183 -0.27 7.87 14.40
CA TYR A 183 0.07 9.17 13.83
C TYR A 183 0.67 9.05 12.42
N ALA A 184 1.54 8.07 12.17
CA ALA A 184 2.12 7.86 10.85
C ALA A 184 1.07 7.62 9.77
N GLY A 185 0.05 6.79 10.06
CA GLY A 185 -1.08 6.56 9.15
C GLY A 185 -1.93 7.81 8.94
N GLY A 186 -2.21 8.56 10.01
CA GLY A 186 -2.94 9.83 9.92
C GLY A 186 -2.22 10.86 9.05
N TRP A 187 -0.90 11.00 9.22
CA TRP A 187 -0.06 11.90 8.42
C TRP A 187 -0.03 11.54 6.94
N ALA A 188 -0.04 10.24 6.61
CA ALA A 188 -0.15 9.79 5.23
C ALA A 188 -1.47 10.27 4.58
N CYS A 189 -2.59 10.21 5.31
CA CYS A 189 -3.88 10.69 4.82
C CYS A 189 -3.90 12.22 4.66
N VAL A 190 -3.41 12.97 5.65
CA VAL A 190 -3.28 14.44 5.58
C VAL A 190 -2.46 14.85 4.37
N ARG A 191 -1.33 14.17 4.11
CA ARG A 191 -0.48 14.45 2.96
C ARG A 191 -1.17 14.18 1.64
N LEU A 192 -1.96 13.11 1.54
CA LEU A 192 -2.76 12.82 0.35
C LEU A 192 -3.81 13.91 0.08
N PHE A 193 -4.55 14.33 1.12
CA PHE A 193 -5.50 15.45 1.00
C PHE A 193 -4.81 16.73 0.56
N TRP A 194 -3.68 17.06 1.17
CA TRP A 194 -2.90 18.25 0.84
C TRP A 194 -2.45 18.24 -0.63
N LYS A 195 -1.88 17.12 -1.08
CA LYS A 195 -1.41 16.96 -2.47
C LYS A 195 -2.55 17.00 -3.47
N ALA A 196 -3.70 16.42 -3.12
CA ALA A 196 -4.90 16.52 -3.93
C ALA A 196 -5.37 17.99 -4.07
N GLY A 197 -5.40 18.74 -2.97
CA GLY A 197 -5.73 20.16 -2.98
C GLY A 197 -4.77 20.99 -3.85
N GLU A 198 -3.46 20.76 -3.72
CA GLU A 198 -2.46 21.39 -4.59
C GLU A 198 -2.69 21.09 -6.08
N ALA A 199 -3.05 19.84 -6.42
CA ALA A 199 -3.29 19.43 -7.81
C ALA A 199 -4.58 20.03 -8.38
N LEU A 200 -5.64 20.15 -7.58
CA LEU A 200 -6.91 20.74 -7.98
C LEU A 200 -6.80 22.26 -8.19
N ASN A 201 -6.05 22.96 -7.35
CA ASN A 201 -5.88 24.42 -7.44
C ASN A 201 -4.92 24.87 -8.56
N ARG A 202 -4.19 23.94 -9.17
CA ARG A 202 -3.30 24.23 -10.32
C ARG A 202 -4.00 24.10 -11.68
N ARG A 203 -5.26 23.63 -11.69
CA ARG A 203 -6.10 23.54 -12.89
C ARG A 203 -6.88 24.84 -13.07
#